data_AF-A0A438KI62-F1
#
_entry.id   AF-A0A438KI62-F1
#
_cell.length_a   1.000
_cell.length_b   1.000
_cell.length_c   1.000
_cell.angle_alpha   90.00
_cell.angle_beta   90.00
_cell.angle_gamma   90.00
#
_symmetry.space_group_name_H-M   'P 1'
#
loop_
_entity.id
_entity.type
_entity.pdbx_description
1 polymer ?
#
loop_
_entity_poly.entity_id
_entity_poly.type
_entity_poly.pdbx_seq_one_letter_code
_entity_poly.pdbx_strand_id
1 'polypeptide(L)'
;MAHLHQQLSEIFFPGTSSPSVKLTTPEMIQDNNWYPDSEATHHFTPNLNNLLTKSQFPSLGEVFVGNALSSKKPTVPVSSTSPFVLWHNRLGHPSSHIVSLILNKCNLLHLNKIPSLICFACCMGKIHKSSFLHSTSSYTKPLELIHTDLWGPTSTPSSHGHRYYIHFIDAYSRFTWIYMIKHKSEAFQVFLHFKSQVELQIGHKIKVVQSDWGGEYRSFTQYLTSNGIIHRISCPYTLEQNGLAEHKHRHIVEHGLALLAQASLLFKYRDEAFHTNVYLINRLPTLVSKNKSPLEVLFHKNPS
;
A
#
# COMPACT_ATOMS: atom_id res chain seq x y z
N MET A 1 -14.86 -20.85 -26.52
CA MET A 1 -14.45 -20.14 -25.27
C MET A 1 -13.84 -18.79 -25.62
N ALA A 2 -14.61 -18.03 -26.37
CA ALA A 2 -14.36 -16.66 -26.85
C ALA A 2 -15.73 -15.97 -26.82
N HIS A 3 -16.40 -16.02 -25.66
CA HIS A 3 -17.84 -15.73 -25.55
C HIS A 3 -18.23 -15.02 -24.24
N LEU A 4 -17.31 -14.30 -23.61
CA LEU A 4 -17.62 -13.48 -22.42
C LEU A 4 -16.96 -12.11 -22.43
N HIS A 5 -16.45 -11.68 -23.59
CA HIS A 5 -15.85 -10.34 -23.80
C HIS A 5 -16.69 -9.44 -24.73
N GLN A 6 -17.91 -9.85 -25.08
CA GLN A 6 -18.77 -9.16 -26.04
C GLN A 6 -20.21 -8.92 -25.52
N GLN A 7 -20.40 -8.73 -24.21
CA GLN A 7 -21.73 -8.43 -23.65
C GLN A 7 -21.79 -7.30 -22.63
N LEU A 8 -20.73 -6.49 -22.48
CA LEU A 8 -20.77 -5.29 -21.62
C LEU A 8 -20.48 -3.98 -22.36
N SER A 9 -20.29 -4.01 -23.68
CA SER A 9 -20.02 -2.81 -24.50
C SER A 9 -21.23 -2.28 -25.28
N GLU A 10 -22.45 -2.80 -25.08
CA GLU A 10 -23.63 -2.38 -25.85
C GLU A 10 -24.77 -1.70 -25.05
N ILE A 11 -24.59 -1.39 -23.75
CA ILE A 11 -25.67 -0.74 -22.96
C ILE A 11 -25.52 0.80 -22.85
N PHE A 12 -24.41 1.41 -23.27
CA PHE A 12 -24.25 2.88 -23.20
C PHE A 12 -23.93 3.50 -24.56
N PHE A 13 -25.01 3.93 -25.24
CA PHE A 13 -25.15 4.91 -26.32
C PHE A 13 -25.00 4.44 -27.80
N PRO A 14 -26.05 4.62 -28.64
CA PRO A 14 -25.97 4.49 -30.10
C PRO A 14 -25.59 5.82 -30.76
N GLY A 15 -24.88 5.79 -31.90
CA GLY A 15 -24.84 6.91 -32.84
C GLY A 15 -23.46 7.40 -33.29
N THR A 16 -22.94 6.78 -34.34
CA THR A 16 -22.13 7.33 -35.45
C THR A 16 -21.36 8.65 -35.26
N SER A 17 -20.02 8.57 -35.20
CA SER A 17 -19.11 9.34 -36.07
C SER A 17 -17.71 8.73 -36.05
N SER A 18 -17.04 8.76 -37.21
CA SER A 18 -15.72 8.17 -37.50
C SER A 18 -14.62 8.61 -36.52
N PRO A 19 -13.54 7.81 -36.35
CA PRO A 19 -12.44 8.18 -35.47
C PRO A 19 -11.71 9.41 -36.03
N SER A 20 -11.84 10.55 -35.34
CA SER A 20 -11.01 11.72 -35.57
C SER A 20 -9.86 11.73 -34.57
N VAL A 21 -8.64 11.77 -35.09
CA VAL A 21 -7.43 11.96 -34.29
C VAL A 21 -7.43 13.39 -33.76
N LYS A 22 -7.53 13.56 -32.44
CA LYS A 22 -7.31 14.85 -31.78
C LYS A 22 -5.91 14.87 -31.17
N LEU A 23 -5.08 15.77 -31.67
CA LEU A 23 -3.79 16.11 -31.07
C LEU A 23 -4.06 17.07 -29.90
N THR A 24 -3.65 16.71 -28.68
CA THR A 24 -3.85 17.57 -27.50
C THR A 24 -2.54 18.31 -27.16
N THR A 25 -2.57 19.63 -27.29
CA THR A 25 -1.56 20.57 -26.76
C THR A 25 -1.71 20.73 -25.24
N PRO A 26 -0.65 21.18 -24.53
CA PRO A 26 -0.53 21.08 -23.08
C PRO A 26 -1.31 22.18 -22.32
N GLU A 27 -2.62 22.22 -22.49
CA GLU A 27 -3.49 23.03 -21.64
C GLU A 27 -4.47 22.14 -20.87
N MET A 28 -4.15 21.99 -19.58
CA MET A 28 -5.01 21.64 -18.45
C MET A 28 -6.27 20.81 -18.76
N ILE A 29 -6.13 19.48 -18.77
CA ILE A 29 -7.25 18.59 -18.48
C ILE A 29 -7.18 18.27 -16.98
N GLN A 30 -7.94 19.01 -16.19
CA GLN A 30 -8.39 18.56 -14.87
C GLN A 30 -9.42 17.44 -15.10
N ASP A 31 -8.95 16.24 -15.40
CA ASP A 31 -9.83 15.09 -15.48
C ASP A 31 -10.19 14.66 -14.04
N ASN A 32 -11.48 14.53 -13.75
CA ASN A 32 -11.96 14.04 -12.45
C ASN A 32 -11.89 12.51 -12.32
N ASN A 33 -11.35 11.84 -13.34
CA ASN A 33 -11.22 10.38 -13.41
C ASN A 33 -9.96 9.88 -12.68
N TRP A 34 -10.13 8.77 -11.96
CA TRP A 34 -9.05 8.09 -11.23
C TRP A 34 -8.74 6.76 -11.91
N TYR A 35 -7.46 6.48 -12.09
CA TYR A 35 -6.98 5.27 -12.73
C TYR A 35 -6.23 4.38 -11.73
N PRO A 36 -6.47 3.05 -11.72
CA PRO A 36 -5.73 2.12 -10.88
C PRO A 36 -4.30 1.93 -11.41
N ASP A 37 -3.31 2.03 -10.51
CA ASP A 37 -1.89 1.78 -10.80
C ASP A 37 -1.33 0.65 -9.92
N SER A 38 -0.46 -0.17 -10.51
CA SER A 38 0.00 -1.46 -9.97
C SER A 38 1.30 -1.37 -9.17
N GLU A 39 2.02 -0.23 -9.19
CA GLU A 39 3.31 -0.15 -8.51
C GLU A 39 3.17 0.39 -7.08
N ALA A 40 3.18 -0.56 -6.15
CA ALA A 40 3.36 -0.48 -4.70
C ALA A 40 3.31 0.91 -4.02
N THR A 41 2.41 1.00 -3.04
CA THR A 41 2.12 2.08 -2.06
C THR A 41 1.31 3.30 -2.50
N HIS A 42 1.11 3.57 -3.79
CA HIS A 42 0.21 4.65 -4.24
C HIS A 42 -0.74 4.17 -5.36
N HIS A 43 -1.79 3.45 -4.99
CA HIS A 43 -2.68 2.75 -5.93
C HIS A 43 -3.61 3.60 -6.80
N PHE A 44 -3.53 4.93 -6.73
CA PHE A 44 -4.39 5.83 -7.49
C PHE A 44 -3.64 7.11 -7.88
N THR A 45 -3.62 7.41 -9.18
CA THR A 45 -3.03 8.63 -9.73
C THR A 45 -4.08 9.46 -10.49
N PRO A 46 -4.16 10.79 -10.25
CA PRO A 46 -4.96 11.70 -11.07
C PRO A 46 -4.22 12.14 -12.34
N ASN A 47 -2.93 11.76 -12.46
CA ASN A 47 -2.08 12.12 -13.58
C ASN A 47 -1.96 10.91 -14.52
N LEU A 48 -2.58 11.00 -15.70
CA LEU A 48 -2.48 10.01 -16.77
C LEU A 48 -1.02 9.76 -17.18
N ASN A 49 -0.13 10.74 -17.00
CA ASN A 49 1.29 10.60 -17.33
C ASN A 49 2.04 9.62 -16.42
N ASN A 50 1.52 9.31 -15.23
CA ASN A 50 2.12 8.30 -14.36
C ASN A 50 1.84 6.86 -14.85
N LEU A 51 0.88 6.68 -15.76
CA LEU A 51 0.60 5.41 -16.44
C LEU A 51 1.45 5.21 -17.71
N LEU A 52 2.32 6.16 -18.05
CA LEU A 52 3.09 6.16 -19.29
C LEU A 52 4.49 5.57 -19.10
N THR A 53 4.58 4.33 -18.61
CA THR A 53 5.71 3.47 -19.01
C THR A 53 5.23 2.55 -20.13
N LYS A 54 5.34 3.03 -21.37
CA LYS A 54 5.23 2.16 -22.54
C LYS A 54 6.57 1.49 -22.78
N SER A 55 6.68 0.19 -22.53
CA SER A 55 7.79 -0.60 -23.06
C SER A 55 7.36 -1.25 -24.37
N GLN A 56 7.98 -0.88 -25.49
CA GLN A 56 7.94 -1.69 -26.70
C GLN A 56 9.27 -2.43 -26.83
N PHE A 57 9.20 -3.76 -26.87
CA PHE A 57 10.31 -4.67 -27.22
C PHE A 57 10.14 -5.14 -28.67
N PRO A 58 11.22 -5.54 -29.38
CA PRO A 58 11.76 -4.76 -30.47
C PRO A 58 11.52 -5.43 -31.84
N SER A 59 11.55 -4.60 -32.88
CA SER A 59 12.29 -4.97 -34.09
C SER A 59 13.20 -3.81 -34.49
N LEU A 60 14.51 -4.07 -34.48
CA LEU A 60 15.60 -3.35 -35.16
C LEU A 60 15.75 -1.84 -34.87
N GLY A 61 16.35 -1.50 -33.71
CA GLY A 61 16.87 -0.14 -33.45
C GLY A 61 17.17 0.09 -31.96
N GLU A 62 18.40 0.52 -31.65
CA GLU A 62 18.99 0.60 -30.30
C GLU A 62 18.57 1.84 -29.48
N VAL A 63 18.53 1.71 -28.14
CA VAL A 63 18.65 2.84 -27.20
C VAL A 63 19.44 2.42 -25.95
N PHE A 64 20.35 3.29 -25.50
CA PHE A 64 21.18 3.18 -24.30
C PHE A 64 20.52 3.85 -23.08
N VAL A 65 20.82 3.38 -21.86
CA VAL A 65 20.48 4.08 -20.60
C VAL A 65 21.71 4.18 -19.70
N GLY A 66 22.14 5.42 -19.41
CA GLY A 66 23.02 5.80 -18.28
C GLY A 66 22.18 6.42 -17.16
N ASN A 67 22.55 6.47 -15.88
CA ASN A 67 23.88 6.57 -15.28
C ASN A 67 23.98 5.75 -13.99
N ALA A 68 25.11 5.05 -13.81
CA ALA A 68 25.63 4.77 -12.48
C ALA A 68 27.10 5.21 -12.48
N LEU A 69 27.43 6.17 -11.61
CA LEU A 69 28.79 6.60 -11.35
C LEU A 69 29.67 5.37 -11.13
N SER A 70 30.69 5.24 -11.97
CA SER A 70 31.67 4.17 -11.97
C SER A 70 32.44 4.17 -10.66
N SER A 71 32.01 3.38 -9.69
CA SER A 71 32.86 2.95 -8.60
C SER A 71 33.74 1.81 -9.14
N LYS A 72 35.06 2.00 -9.04
CA LYS A 72 36.08 1.06 -9.52
C LYS A 72 35.77 -0.35 -9.01
N LYS A 73 35.44 -1.27 -9.92
CA LYS A 73 35.27 -2.69 -9.61
C LYS A 73 36.60 -3.25 -9.07
N PRO A 74 36.59 -4.08 -8.03
CA PRO A 74 37.75 -4.92 -7.72
C PRO A 74 37.91 -5.93 -8.87
N THR A 75 39.07 -5.89 -9.51
CA THR A 75 39.50 -6.84 -10.53
C THR A 75 39.64 -8.22 -9.87
N VAL A 76 38.63 -9.08 -10.02
CA VAL A 76 38.74 -10.50 -9.68
C VAL A 76 39.42 -11.21 -10.86
N PRO A 77 40.47 -12.01 -10.64
CA PRO A 77 41.17 -12.69 -11.72
C PRO A 77 40.22 -13.65 -12.45
N VAL A 78 40.28 -13.61 -13.78
CA VAL A 78 39.55 -14.52 -14.68
C VAL A 78 40.08 -15.94 -14.46
N SER A 79 39.45 -16.65 -13.52
CA SER A 79 39.53 -18.10 -13.45
C SER A 79 38.64 -18.67 -14.55
N SER A 80 39.10 -19.73 -15.20
CA SER A 80 38.40 -20.48 -16.25
C SER A 80 36.96 -20.75 -15.82
N THR A 81 36.03 -19.96 -16.33
CA THR A 81 34.64 -19.99 -15.88
C THR A 81 34.00 -21.24 -16.45
N SER A 82 33.47 -22.11 -15.59
CA SER A 82 32.80 -23.32 -16.07
C SER A 82 31.73 -22.94 -17.10
N PRO A 83 31.52 -23.76 -18.17
CA PRO A 83 30.52 -23.47 -19.20
C PRO A 83 29.13 -23.19 -18.62
N PHE A 84 28.79 -23.84 -17.50
CA PHE A 84 27.56 -23.58 -16.75
C PHE A 84 27.47 -22.15 -16.18
N VAL A 85 28.54 -21.67 -15.53
CA VAL A 85 28.59 -20.30 -14.99
C VAL A 85 28.52 -19.26 -16.10
N LEU A 86 29.15 -19.54 -17.25
CA LEU A 86 29.07 -18.68 -18.43
C LEU A 86 27.61 -18.53 -18.92
N TRP A 87 26.89 -19.65 -19.05
CA TRP A 87 25.48 -19.62 -19.48
C TRP A 87 24.54 -19.04 -18.43
N HIS A 88 24.79 -19.29 -17.14
CA HIS A 88 24.07 -18.63 -16.06
C HIS A 88 24.17 -17.10 -16.15
N ASN A 89 25.37 -16.57 -16.45
CA ASN A 89 25.58 -15.14 -16.63
C ASN A 89 24.90 -14.61 -17.92
N ARG A 90 25.06 -15.33 -19.05
CA ARG A 90 24.48 -14.92 -20.35
C ARG A 90 22.96 -14.91 -20.38
N LEU A 91 22.32 -15.84 -19.67
CA LEU A 91 20.87 -15.97 -19.61
C LEU A 91 20.23 -15.04 -18.57
N GLY A 92 21.01 -14.15 -17.93
CA GLY A 92 20.49 -13.18 -16.98
C GLY A 92 20.22 -13.74 -15.59
N HIS A 93 21.10 -14.58 -15.05
CA HIS A 93 21.03 -15.09 -13.68
C HIS A 93 19.76 -15.92 -13.31
N PRO A 94 19.21 -16.77 -14.20
CA PRO A 94 18.09 -17.64 -13.85
C PRO A 94 18.54 -18.74 -12.88
N SER A 95 17.59 -19.43 -12.24
CA SER A 95 17.92 -20.51 -11.29
C SER A 95 18.70 -21.64 -11.98
N SER A 96 19.56 -22.34 -11.22
CA SER A 96 20.36 -23.44 -11.77
C SER A 96 19.52 -24.51 -12.48
N HIS A 97 18.28 -24.71 -12.04
CA HIS A 97 17.31 -25.60 -12.68
C HIS A 97 16.96 -25.14 -14.10
N ILE A 98 16.65 -23.85 -14.28
CA ILE A 98 16.30 -23.27 -15.59
C ILE A 98 17.50 -23.31 -16.53
N VAL A 99 18.71 -22.98 -16.04
CA VAL A 99 19.94 -23.08 -16.85
C VAL A 99 20.16 -24.52 -17.31
N SER A 100 20.04 -25.50 -16.42
CA SER A 100 20.24 -26.92 -16.77
C SER A 100 19.21 -27.40 -17.80
N LEU A 101 17.94 -26.97 -17.66
CA LEU A 101 16.88 -27.31 -18.59
C LEU A 101 17.13 -26.75 -19.99
N ILE A 102 17.56 -25.48 -20.10
CA ILE A 102 17.88 -24.85 -21.39
C ILE A 102 19.08 -25.53 -22.04
N LEU A 103 20.13 -25.80 -21.27
CA LEU A 103 21.35 -26.44 -21.79
C LEU A 103 21.10 -27.85 -22.31
N ASN A 104 20.29 -28.64 -21.60
CA ASN A 104 19.90 -29.98 -22.03
C ASN A 104 18.95 -29.93 -23.24
N LYS A 105 17.94 -29.03 -23.27
CA LYS A 105 17.00 -28.91 -24.40
C LYS A 105 17.69 -28.46 -25.69
N CYS A 106 18.68 -27.58 -25.59
CA CYS A 106 19.41 -27.07 -26.75
C CYS A 106 20.64 -27.93 -27.12
N ASN A 107 20.83 -29.09 -26.49
CA ASN A 107 22.00 -29.97 -26.67
C ASN A 107 23.36 -29.25 -26.54
N LEU A 108 23.42 -28.19 -25.73
CA LEU A 108 24.63 -27.38 -25.57
C LEU A 108 25.61 -28.01 -24.58
N LEU A 109 25.10 -28.60 -23.51
CA LEU A 109 25.84 -29.31 -22.45
C LEU A 109 24.93 -30.37 -21.85
N HIS A 110 25.37 -31.63 -21.80
CA HIS A 110 24.61 -32.70 -21.14
C HIS A 110 24.95 -32.73 -19.64
N LEU A 111 24.04 -32.19 -18.82
CA LEU A 111 24.23 -32.11 -17.37
C LEU A 111 23.41 -33.21 -16.69
N ASN A 112 24.11 -34.22 -16.15
CA ASN A 112 23.48 -35.32 -15.40
C ASN A 112 23.06 -34.92 -13.98
N LYS A 113 23.60 -33.82 -13.46
CA LYS A 113 23.27 -33.23 -12.15
C LYS A 113 23.19 -31.72 -12.27
N ILE A 114 22.24 -31.11 -11.57
CA ILE A 114 22.10 -29.66 -11.50
C ILE A 114 23.24 -29.10 -10.64
N PRO A 115 24.11 -28.22 -11.18
CA PRO A 115 25.18 -27.62 -10.40
C PRO A 115 24.63 -26.69 -9.32
N SER A 116 25.08 -26.87 -8.07
CA SER A 116 24.86 -25.92 -6.99
C SER A 116 25.76 -24.70 -7.23
N LEU A 117 25.21 -23.65 -7.82
CA LEU A 117 25.93 -22.41 -8.11
C LEU A 117 25.54 -21.34 -7.09
N ILE A 118 26.51 -20.91 -6.29
CA ILE A 118 26.39 -19.72 -5.46
C ILE A 118 26.95 -18.55 -6.27
N CYS A 119 26.06 -17.70 -6.77
CA CYS A 119 26.43 -16.54 -7.59
C CYS A 119 26.27 -15.25 -6.76
N PHE A 120 27.35 -14.49 -6.61
CA PHE A 120 27.33 -13.24 -5.84
C PHE A 120 26.34 -12.20 -6.39
N ALA A 121 26.24 -12.07 -7.72
CA ALA A 121 25.27 -11.18 -8.36
C ALA A 121 23.82 -11.63 -8.11
N CYS A 122 23.55 -12.94 -8.14
CA CYS A 122 22.23 -13.48 -7.74
C CYS A 122 21.93 -13.18 -6.29
N CYS A 123 22.89 -13.37 -5.38
CA CYS A 123 22.70 -13.07 -3.96
C CYS A 123 22.35 -11.59 -3.79
N MET A 124 23.14 -10.68 -4.35
CA MET A 124 22.85 -9.24 -4.28
C MET A 124 21.50 -8.86 -4.90
N GLY A 125 21.14 -9.44 -6.04
CA GLY A 125 19.89 -9.13 -6.73
C GLY A 125 18.64 -9.81 -6.17
N LYS A 126 18.79 -10.89 -5.38
CA LYS A 126 17.68 -11.69 -4.82
C LYS A 126 17.67 -11.70 -3.29
N ILE A 127 18.49 -10.89 -2.64
CA ILE A 127 18.36 -10.64 -1.21
C ILE A 127 17.04 -9.89 -1.02
N HIS A 128 16.09 -10.58 -0.42
CA HIS A 128 14.88 -10.00 0.12
C HIS A 128 15.03 -9.90 1.64
N LYS A 129 14.43 -8.87 2.22
CA LYS A 129 14.30 -8.73 3.68
C LYS A 129 13.60 -10.00 4.20
N SER A 130 14.20 -10.69 5.16
CA SER A 130 13.57 -11.88 5.77
C SER A 130 12.21 -11.49 6.36
N SER A 131 11.22 -12.38 6.26
CA SER A 131 9.96 -12.21 6.98
C SER A 131 10.24 -12.04 8.48
N PHE A 132 9.72 -10.97 9.07
CA PHE A 132 9.86 -10.73 10.50
C PHE A 132 9.13 -11.81 11.32
N LEU A 133 9.63 -12.05 12.53
CA LEU A 133 8.93 -12.86 13.53
C LEU A 133 7.56 -12.24 13.79
N HIS A 134 6.53 -13.08 13.90
CA HIS A 134 5.20 -12.65 14.34
C HIS A 134 5.32 -11.94 15.70
N SER A 135 4.70 -10.76 15.82
CA SER A 135 4.67 -10.03 17.08
C SER A 135 3.95 -10.85 18.15
N THR A 136 4.61 -11.02 19.30
CA THR A 136 4.07 -11.70 20.51
C THR A 136 3.26 -10.76 21.40
N SER A 137 3.09 -9.49 21.01
CA SER A 137 2.37 -8.49 21.78
C SER A 137 0.85 -8.72 21.72
N SER A 138 0.30 -9.29 22.79
CA SER A 138 -1.14 -9.34 23.04
C SER A 138 -1.55 -8.17 23.93
N TYR A 139 -2.53 -7.39 23.49
CA TYR A 139 -3.21 -6.40 24.33
C TYR A 139 -4.38 -7.08 25.03
N THR A 140 -4.62 -6.74 26.29
CA THR A 140 -5.61 -7.43 27.13
C THR A 140 -6.81 -6.57 27.48
N LYS A 141 -6.66 -5.25 27.38
CA LYS A 141 -7.71 -4.28 27.69
C LYS A 141 -7.84 -3.23 26.57
N PRO A 142 -9.03 -2.63 26.40
CA PRO A 142 -9.20 -1.47 25.54
C PRO A 142 -8.24 -0.33 25.89
N LEU A 143 -7.81 0.43 24.88
CA LEU A 143 -7.01 1.65 25.02
C LEU A 143 -5.59 1.46 25.59
N GLU A 144 -5.11 0.22 25.71
CA GLU A 144 -3.70 -0.02 26.10
C GLU A 144 -2.71 0.49 25.05
N LEU A 145 -3.09 0.40 23.77
CA LEU A 145 -2.35 1.00 22.67
C LEU A 145 -3.33 1.50 21.61
N ILE A 146 -3.19 2.78 21.25
CA ILE A 146 -3.82 3.39 20.09
C ILE A 146 -2.77 3.57 18.99
N HIS A 147 -3.02 2.98 17.82
CA HIS A 147 -2.30 3.32 16.61
C HIS A 147 -2.98 4.51 15.92
N THR A 148 -2.19 5.46 15.47
CA THR A 148 -2.67 6.61 14.72
C THR A 148 -1.84 6.83 13.47
N ASP A 149 -2.52 7.13 12.37
CA ASP A 149 -1.89 7.52 11.12
C ASP A 149 -2.80 8.52 10.38
N LEU A 150 -2.16 9.40 9.61
CA LEU A 150 -2.81 10.46 8.87
C LEU A 150 -2.69 10.18 7.38
N TRP A 151 -3.84 10.06 6.72
CA TRP A 151 -3.89 9.91 5.28
C TRP A 151 -4.17 11.21 4.54
N GLY A 152 -3.48 11.37 3.41
CA GLY A 152 -3.64 12.47 2.46
C GLY A 152 -2.28 13.11 2.12
N PRO A 153 -2.26 14.26 1.42
CA PRO A 153 -3.42 14.99 0.90
C PRO A 153 -4.08 14.30 -0.28
N THR A 154 -5.37 14.51 -0.41
CA THR A 154 -6.07 14.27 -1.67
C THR A 154 -6.03 15.49 -2.58
N SER A 155 -5.87 15.26 -3.88
CA SER A 155 -5.81 16.31 -4.89
C SER A 155 -7.07 17.17 -4.92
N THR A 156 -8.25 16.54 -4.99
CA THR A 156 -9.54 17.24 -4.89
C THR A 156 -10.05 17.21 -3.44
N PRO A 157 -10.56 18.32 -2.90
CA PRO A 157 -11.26 18.28 -1.62
C PRO A 157 -12.57 17.48 -1.73
N SER A 158 -13.04 16.95 -0.60
CA SER A 158 -14.37 16.34 -0.54
C SER A 158 -15.49 17.38 -0.69
N SER A 159 -16.74 16.94 -0.75
CA SER A 159 -17.96 17.76 -0.71
C SER A 159 -17.91 18.82 0.39
N HIS A 160 -17.38 18.45 1.56
CA HIS A 160 -17.25 19.30 2.74
C HIS A 160 -15.88 20.00 2.89
N GLY A 161 -15.00 19.87 1.89
CA GLY A 161 -13.68 20.51 1.88
C GLY A 161 -12.56 19.69 2.52
N HIS A 162 -12.80 18.45 2.97
CA HIS A 162 -11.79 17.63 3.64
C HIS A 162 -10.75 17.11 2.65
N ARG A 163 -9.47 17.17 3.03
CA ARG A 163 -8.34 16.71 2.19
C ARG A 163 -7.53 15.59 2.83
N TYR A 164 -7.77 15.34 4.11
CA TYR A 164 -7.10 14.34 4.89
C TYR A 164 -8.13 13.64 5.78
N TYR A 165 -7.73 12.51 6.32
CA TYR A 165 -8.36 11.97 7.51
C TYR A 165 -7.30 11.41 8.43
N ILE A 166 -7.60 11.43 9.72
CA ILE A 166 -6.82 10.72 10.74
C ILE A 166 -7.67 9.58 11.25
N HIS A 167 -7.04 8.44 11.48
CA HIS A 167 -7.70 7.30 12.11
C HIS A 167 -7.00 6.92 13.40
N PHE A 168 -7.78 6.44 14.35
CA PHE A 168 -7.30 5.86 15.61
C PHE A 168 -7.76 4.41 15.67
N ILE A 169 -6.84 3.49 15.93
CA ILE A 169 -7.13 2.05 16.00
C ILE A 169 -6.76 1.56 17.39
N ASP A 170 -7.72 0.97 18.08
CA ASP A 170 -7.45 0.24 19.33
C ASP A 170 -6.79 -1.10 19.02
N ALA A 171 -5.59 -1.33 19.56
CA ALA A 171 -4.82 -2.54 19.28
C ALA A 171 -5.45 -3.81 19.90
N TYR A 172 -6.27 -3.66 20.94
CA TYR A 172 -7.02 -4.75 21.57
C TYR A 172 -8.20 -5.21 20.70
N SER A 173 -9.17 -4.32 20.45
CA SER A 173 -10.42 -4.65 19.75
C SER A 173 -10.34 -4.55 18.23
N ARG A 174 -9.30 -3.88 17.70
CA ARG A 174 -9.19 -3.47 16.28
C ARG A 174 -10.27 -2.48 15.85
N PHE A 175 -11.01 -1.92 16.79
CA PHE A 175 -12.00 -0.88 16.54
C PHE A 175 -11.30 0.36 16.00
N THR A 176 -11.87 0.92 14.94
CA THR A 176 -11.28 2.03 14.21
C THR A 176 -12.19 3.25 14.28
N TRP A 177 -11.68 4.37 14.76
CA TRP A 177 -12.32 5.67 14.65
C TRP A 177 -11.68 6.44 13.49
N ILE A 178 -12.49 7.18 12.73
CA ILE A 178 -12.03 8.01 11.62
C ILE A 178 -12.57 9.42 11.78
N TYR A 179 -11.70 10.41 11.52
CA TYR A 179 -12.04 11.83 11.57
C TYR A 179 -11.51 12.51 10.32
N MET A 180 -12.42 13.13 9.56
CA MET A 180 -12.08 13.90 8.36
C MET A 180 -11.56 15.28 8.77
N ILE A 181 -10.47 15.73 8.16
CA ILE A 181 -9.83 17.02 8.46
C ILE A 181 -9.43 17.77 7.19
N LYS A 182 -9.37 19.09 7.27
CA LYS A 182 -9.02 19.95 6.13
C LYS A 182 -7.51 20.18 6.04
N HIS A 183 -6.86 20.30 7.20
CA HIS A 183 -5.43 20.56 7.31
C HIS A 183 -4.78 19.62 8.33
N LYS A 184 -3.50 19.24 8.09
CA LYS A 184 -2.73 18.41 9.03
C LYS A 184 -2.60 19.03 10.43
N SER A 185 -2.65 20.36 10.54
CA SER A 185 -2.61 21.09 11.80
C SER A 185 -3.81 20.80 12.72
N GLU A 186 -4.93 20.32 12.17
CA GLU A 186 -6.13 19.98 12.95
C GLU A 186 -5.98 18.64 13.69
N ALA A 187 -5.01 17.81 13.32
CA ALA A 187 -4.83 16.45 13.86
C ALA A 187 -4.73 16.43 15.39
N PHE A 188 -4.01 17.40 15.98
CA PHE A 188 -3.85 17.48 17.43
C PHE A 188 -5.16 17.80 18.16
N GLN A 189 -5.94 18.75 17.64
CA GLN A 189 -7.25 19.09 18.23
C GLN A 189 -8.23 17.92 18.14
N VAL A 190 -8.22 17.22 17.00
CA VAL A 190 -9.01 16.00 16.82
C VAL A 190 -8.59 14.92 17.82
N PHE A 191 -7.30 14.74 18.07
CA PHE A 191 -6.83 13.80 19.08
C PHE A 191 -7.31 14.15 20.50
N LEU A 192 -7.29 15.43 20.89
CA LEU A 192 -7.82 15.85 22.20
C LEU A 192 -9.30 15.51 22.35
N HIS A 193 -10.08 15.77 21.30
CA HIS A 193 -11.50 15.44 21.26
C HIS A 193 -11.72 13.93 21.34
N PHE A 194 -11.01 13.16 20.51
CA PHE A 194 -11.03 11.70 20.51
C PHE A 194 -10.73 11.14 21.90
N LYS A 195 -9.60 11.53 22.51
CA LYS A 195 -9.18 11.08 23.84
C LYS A 195 -10.26 11.32 24.89
N SER A 196 -10.79 12.54 24.96
CA SER A 196 -11.86 12.88 25.91
C SER A 196 -13.08 11.99 25.73
N GLN A 197 -13.52 11.79 24.49
CA GLN A 197 -14.69 10.95 24.19
C GLN A 197 -14.47 9.49 24.54
N VAL A 198 -13.38 8.88 24.06
CA VAL A 198 -13.18 7.43 24.21
C VAL A 198 -12.88 7.03 25.64
N GLU A 199 -12.12 7.85 26.39
CA GLU A 199 -11.83 7.55 27.78
C GLU A 199 -13.09 7.63 28.64
N LEU A 200 -13.98 8.59 28.35
CA LEU A 200 -15.26 8.72 29.06
C LEU A 200 -16.23 7.59 28.69
N GLN A 201 -16.32 7.21 27.42
CA GLN A 201 -17.27 6.19 26.95
C GLN A 201 -16.86 4.77 27.32
N ILE A 202 -15.56 4.47 27.31
CA ILE A 202 -15.02 3.12 27.55
C ILE A 202 -14.62 2.93 29.01
N GLY A 203 -14.43 4.03 29.76
CA GLY A 203 -14.02 4.00 31.18
C GLY A 203 -12.56 3.56 31.38
N HIS A 204 -11.74 3.57 30.33
CA HIS A 204 -10.32 3.23 30.36
C HIS A 204 -9.51 4.45 29.90
N LYS A 205 -8.28 4.60 30.41
CA LYS A 205 -7.37 5.66 29.95
C LYS A 205 -6.45 5.13 28.86
N ILE A 206 -6.12 5.99 27.89
CA ILE A 206 -5.13 5.70 26.86
C ILE A 206 -3.75 5.61 27.53
N LYS A 207 -3.08 4.46 27.42
CA LYS A 207 -1.75 4.26 28.03
C LYS A 207 -0.61 4.59 27.06
N VAL A 208 -0.77 4.19 25.80
CA VAL A 208 0.26 4.32 24.77
C VAL A 208 -0.38 4.78 23.47
N VAL A 209 0.27 5.71 22.79
CA VAL A 209 -0.07 6.11 21.41
C VAL A 209 1.12 5.79 20.51
N GLN A 210 0.87 5.17 19.37
CA GLN A 210 1.88 4.89 18.36
C GLN A 210 1.61 5.65 17.06
N SER A 211 2.60 6.42 16.59
CA SER A 211 2.56 7.21 15.35
C SER A 211 3.84 7.06 14.51
N ASP A 212 3.82 7.57 13.27
CA ASP A 212 4.89 7.48 12.27
C ASP A 212 5.95 8.60 12.34
N TRP A 213 5.96 9.39 13.41
CA TRP A 213 6.79 10.60 13.56
C TRP A 213 6.56 11.70 12.51
N GLY A 214 5.43 11.68 11.80
CA GLY A 214 5.01 12.79 10.94
C GLY A 214 5.09 14.14 11.67
N GLY A 215 5.35 15.21 10.92
CA GLY A 215 5.49 16.57 11.48
C GLY A 215 4.27 17.01 12.31
N GLU A 216 3.08 16.52 11.95
CA GLU A 216 1.81 16.67 12.66
C GLU A 216 1.83 16.10 14.09
N TYR A 217 2.65 15.09 14.38
CA TYR A 217 2.73 14.43 15.68
C TYR A 217 3.75 15.06 16.63
N ARG A 218 4.45 16.12 16.19
CA ARG A 218 5.39 16.85 17.08
C ARG A 218 4.67 17.48 18.27
N SER A 219 3.51 18.07 18.04
CA SER A 219 2.66 18.66 19.09
C SER A 219 2.09 17.60 20.04
N PHE A 220 1.89 16.36 19.56
CA PHE A 220 1.43 15.25 20.39
C PHE A 220 2.46 14.93 21.47
N THR A 221 3.75 14.89 21.13
CA THR A 221 4.80 14.40 22.04
C THR A 221 4.82 15.17 23.37
N GLN A 222 4.75 16.50 23.33
CA GLN A 222 4.75 17.33 24.54
C GLN A 222 3.50 17.07 25.40
N TYR A 223 2.33 17.01 24.76
CA TYR A 223 1.06 16.76 25.46
C TYR A 223 0.94 15.35 26.02
N LEU A 224 1.34 14.33 25.25
CA LEU A 224 1.32 12.94 25.68
C LEU A 224 2.21 12.75 26.91
N THR A 225 3.42 13.31 26.87
CA THR A 225 4.37 13.26 27.99
C THR A 225 3.81 13.95 29.23
N SER A 226 3.20 15.13 29.10
CA SER A 226 2.61 15.84 30.25
C SER A 226 1.40 15.13 30.86
N ASN A 227 0.70 14.31 30.08
CA ASN A 227 -0.43 13.50 30.54
C ASN A 227 -0.03 12.08 30.97
N GLY A 228 1.27 11.75 30.98
CA GLY A 228 1.78 10.43 31.35
C GLY A 228 1.47 9.33 30.32
N ILE A 229 1.14 9.71 29.08
CA ILE A 229 0.87 8.78 27.98
C ILE A 229 2.18 8.52 27.24
N ILE A 230 2.55 7.24 27.06
CA ILE A 230 3.78 6.88 26.37
C ILE A 230 3.59 7.09 24.87
N HIS A 231 4.43 7.93 24.26
CA HIS A 231 4.49 8.07 22.81
C HIS A 231 5.48 7.06 22.23
N ARG A 232 4.97 6.06 21.50
CA ARG A 232 5.77 5.16 20.68
C ARG A 232 5.86 5.73 19.27
N ILE A 233 7.07 5.84 18.77
CA ILE A 233 7.35 6.33 17.44
C ILE A 233 7.84 5.15 16.62
N SER A 234 7.19 4.83 15.50
CA SER A 234 7.71 3.80 14.60
C SER A 234 8.98 4.28 13.93
N CYS A 235 9.95 3.38 13.74
CA CYS A 235 11.17 3.73 13.03
C CYS A 235 10.85 4.08 11.56
N PRO A 236 11.50 5.11 11.00
CA PRO A 236 11.36 5.40 9.58
C PRO A 236 11.84 4.21 8.74
N TYR A 237 11.14 3.93 7.64
CA TYR A 237 11.42 2.82 6.71
C TYR A 237 11.19 1.40 7.27
N THR A 238 10.55 1.26 8.43
CA THR A 238 10.00 -0.03 8.90
C THR A 238 8.48 -0.03 8.84
N LEU A 239 7.95 -0.19 7.62
CA LEU A 239 6.51 -0.30 7.31
C LEU A 239 5.82 -1.35 8.20
N GLU A 240 6.55 -2.38 8.61
CA GLU A 240 6.00 -3.48 9.40
C GLU A 240 5.64 -3.07 10.85
N GLN A 241 6.31 -2.06 11.43
CA GLN A 241 5.97 -1.56 12.77
C GLN A 241 4.67 -0.78 12.79
N ASN A 242 4.35 -0.08 11.70
CA ASN A 242 3.09 0.64 11.51
C ASN A 242 2.08 -0.15 10.65
N GLY A 243 2.37 -1.42 10.38
CA GLY A 243 1.61 -2.23 9.44
C GLY A 243 0.13 -2.31 9.77
N LEU A 244 -0.28 -2.23 11.05
CA LEU A 244 -1.69 -2.20 11.42
C LEU A 244 -2.41 -0.96 10.87
N ALA A 245 -1.80 0.22 11.02
CA ALA A 245 -2.36 1.46 10.51
C ALA A 245 -2.35 1.48 8.98
N GLU A 246 -1.25 1.04 8.36
CA GLU A 246 -1.13 0.95 6.89
C GLU A 246 -2.12 -0.03 6.27
N HIS A 247 -2.28 -1.22 6.85
CA HIS A 247 -3.27 -2.21 6.39
C HIS A 247 -4.70 -1.67 6.57
N LYS A 248 -4.97 -0.98 7.68
CA LYS A 248 -6.27 -0.36 7.90
C LYS A 248 -6.53 0.75 6.89
N HIS A 249 -5.53 1.55 6.58
CA HIS A 249 -5.59 2.59 5.56
C HIS A 249 -6.02 2.02 4.20
N ARG A 250 -5.32 0.97 3.75
CA ARG A 250 -5.66 0.25 2.51
C ARG A 250 -7.09 -0.27 2.53
N HIS A 251 -7.49 -0.94 3.62
CA HIS A 251 -8.84 -1.47 3.79
C HIS A 251 -9.92 -0.38 3.71
N ILE A 252 -9.70 0.78 4.36
CA ILE A 252 -10.64 1.91 4.34
C ILE A 252 -10.79 2.48 2.92
N VAL A 253 -9.68 2.67 2.21
CA VAL A 253 -9.70 3.25 0.87
C VAL A 253 -10.32 2.31 -0.15
N GLU A 254 -9.88 1.05 -0.21
CA GLU A 254 -10.37 0.08 -1.21
C GLU A 254 -11.88 -0.15 -1.09
N HIS A 255 -12.37 -0.39 0.13
CA HIS A 255 -13.79 -0.63 0.35
C HIS A 255 -14.62 0.66 0.21
N GLY A 256 -14.07 1.80 0.63
CA GLY A 256 -14.72 3.09 0.43
C GLY A 256 -14.90 3.44 -1.05
N LEU A 257 -13.89 3.15 -1.88
CA LEU A 257 -13.97 3.32 -3.33
C LEU A 257 -14.95 2.33 -3.97
N ALA A 258 -15.00 1.08 -3.49
CA ALA A 258 -16.00 0.11 -3.94
C ALA A 258 -17.44 0.58 -3.65
N LEU A 259 -17.70 1.16 -2.47
CA LEU A 259 -19.00 1.75 -2.13
C LEU A 259 -19.37 2.91 -3.07
N LEU A 260 -18.41 3.79 -3.37
CA LEU A 260 -18.64 4.89 -4.32
C LEU A 260 -18.95 4.38 -5.73
N ALA A 261 -18.18 3.41 -6.21
CA ALA A 261 -18.37 2.82 -7.53
C ALA A 261 -19.75 2.15 -7.64
N GLN A 262 -20.16 1.38 -6.63
CA GLN A 262 -21.47 0.74 -6.58
C GLN A 262 -22.62 1.76 -6.56
N ALA A 263 -22.43 2.88 -5.86
CA ALA A 263 -23.41 3.96 -5.78
C ALA A 263 -23.38 4.90 -7.00
N SER A 264 -22.46 4.70 -7.95
CA SER A 264 -22.20 5.63 -9.06
C SER A 264 -21.95 7.08 -8.59
N LEU A 265 -21.28 7.23 -7.44
CA LEU A 265 -20.98 8.54 -6.84
C LEU A 265 -19.57 9.01 -7.18
N LEU A 266 -19.44 10.31 -7.38
CA LEU A 266 -18.16 10.97 -7.62
C LEU A 266 -17.25 10.89 -6.38
N PHE A 267 -15.93 10.86 -6.59
CA PHE A 267 -14.93 10.80 -5.52
C PHE A 267 -14.99 11.97 -4.50
N LYS A 268 -15.68 13.07 -4.83
CA LYS A 268 -15.94 14.15 -3.89
C LYS A 268 -16.76 13.70 -2.67
N TYR A 269 -17.54 12.62 -2.77
CA TYR A 269 -18.34 12.05 -1.67
C TYR A 269 -17.60 10.97 -0.86
N ARG A 270 -16.27 10.96 -0.95
CA ARG A 270 -15.45 9.96 -0.27
C ARG A 270 -15.48 10.07 1.25
N ASP A 271 -15.73 11.24 1.81
CA ASP A 271 -15.82 11.42 3.26
C ASP A 271 -17.01 10.66 3.82
N GLU A 272 -18.19 10.76 3.18
CA GLU A 272 -19.36 9.99 3.58
C GLU A 272 -19.15 8.49 3.31
N ALA A 273 -18.53 8.12 2.18
CA ALA A 273 -18.25 6.72 1.85
C ALA A 273 -17.25 6.08 2.83
N PHE A 274 -16.18 6.79 3.22
CA PHE A 274 -15.18 6.29 4.15
C PHE A 274 -15.73 6.21 5.57
N HIS A 275 -16.54 7.18 6.00
CA HIS A 275 -17.27 7.09 7.27
C HIS A 275 -18.20 5.87 7.31
N THR A 276 -18.96 5.66 6.24
CA THR A 276 -19.85 4.49 6.10
C THR A 276 -19.05 3.20 6.11
N ASN A 277 -17.92 3.16 5.40
CA ASN A 277 -17.05 2.00 5.37
C ASN A 277 -16.50 1.66 6.77
N VAL A 278 -15.98 2.63 7.52
CA VAL A 278 -15.49 2.39 8.89
C VAL A 278 -16.61 1.92 9.83
N TYR A 279 -17.82 2.47 9.67
CA TYR A 279 -19.00 2.00 10.39
C TYR A 279 -19.29 0.51 10.13
N LEU A 280 -19.16 0.06 8.87
CA LEU A 280 -19.33 -1.33 8.48
C LEU A 280 -18.18 -2.21 8.98
N ILE A 281 -16.92 -1.80 8.78
CA ILE A 281 -15.72 -2.53 9.22
C ILE A 281 -15.79 -2.84 10.73
N ASN A 282 -16.28 -1.90 11.55
CA ASN A 282 -16.39 -2.10 12.99
C ASN A 282 -17.49 -3.11 13.38
N ARG A 283 -18.44 -3.41 12.49
CA ARG A 283 -19.55 -4.35 12.73
C ARG A 283 -19.39 -5.69 12.02
N LEU A 284 -18.46 -5.79 11.09
CA LEU A 284 -18.19 -7.04 10.38
C LEU A 284 -17.26 -7.94 11.20
N PRO A 285 -17.51 -9.26 11.22
CA PRO A 285 -16.65 -10.21 11.91
C PRO A 285 -15.28 -10.31 11.23
N THR A 286 -14.23 -10.49 12.02
CA THR A 286 -12.85 -10.62 11.51
C THR A 286 -12.19 -11.92 11.98
N LEU A 287 -11.45 -12.59 11.10
CA LEU A 287 -10.68 -13.79 11.46
C LEU A 287 -9.67 -13.52 12.59
N VAL A 288 -9.04 -12.34 12.55
CA VAL A 288 -8.08 -11.88 13.57
C VAL A 288 -8.72 -11.85 14.97
N SER A 289 -10.01 -11.57 15.05
CA SER A 289 -10.77 -11.49 16.30
C SER A 289 -11.66 -12.72 16.55
N LYS A 290 -11.28 -13.89 16.02
CA LYS A 290 -12.03 -15.15 16.16
C LYS A 290 -13.49 -15.03 15.70
N ASN A 291 -13.72 -14.39 14.56
CA ASN A 291 -15.04 -14.12 13.97
C ASN A 291 -15.95 -13.22 14.82
N LYS A 292 -15.38 -12.44 15.75
CA LYS A 292 -16.08 -11.33 16.39
C LYS A 292 -15.82 -10.03 15.62
N SER A 293 -16.81 -9.14 15.65
CA SER A 293 -16.66 -7.78 15.16
C SER A 293 -15.89 -6.91 16.15
N PRO A 294 -15.14 -5.89 15.69
CA PRO A 294 -14.50 -4.94 16.60
C PRO A 294 -15.45 -4.31 17.62
N LEU A 295 -16.70 -4.05 17.23
CA LEU A 295 -17.74 -3.50 18.11
C LEU A 295 -18.10 -4.47 19.25
N GLU A 296 -18.25 -5.76 18.96
CA GLU A 296 -18.50 -6.79 19.98
C GLU A 296 -17.33 -6.93 20.96
N VAL A 297 -16.09 -6.83 20.45
CA VAL A 297 -14.90 -6.94 21.29
C VAL A 297 -14.75 -5.73 22.20
N LEU A 298 -15.04 -4.52 21.69
CA LEU A 298 -14.85 -3.28 22.45
C LEU A 298 -15.99 -2.98 23.43
N PHE A 299 -17.24 -3.10 22.98
CA PHE A 299 -18.42 -2.67 23.74
C PHE A 299 -19.23 -3.83 24.32
N HIS A 300 -18.89 -5.08 24.00
CA HIS A 300 -19.64 -6.27 24.42
C HIS A 300 -21.12 -6.23 24.02
N LYS A 301 -21.41 -5.61 22.87
CA LYS A 301 -22.74 -5.52 22.27
C LYS A 301 -22.72 -6.16 20.90
N ASN A 302 -23.81 -6.81 20.51
CA ASN A 302 -23.95 -7.32 19.15
C ASN A 302 -24.21 -6.15 18.18
N PRO A 303 -23.76 -6.24 16.92
CA PRO A 303 -24.13 -5.27 15.90
C PRO A 303 -25.65 -5.35 15.65
N SER A 304 -26.35 -4.23 15.91
CA SER A 304 -27.77 -4.02 15.61
C SER A 304 -27.97 -3.53 14.18
#